data_AF-A0A2U1TJV8-F1
#
_entry.id   AF-A0A2U1TJV8-F1
#
_cell.length_a   1.000
_cell.length_b   1.000
_cell.length_c   1.000
_cell.angle_alpha   90.00
_cell.angle_beta   90.00
_cell.angle_gamma   90.00
#
_symmetry.space_group_name_H-M   'P 1'
#
loop_
_entity.id
_entity.type
_entity.pdbx_description
1 polymer ?
#
loop_
_entity_poly.entity_id
_entity_poly.type
_entity_poly.pdbx_seq_one_letter_code
_entity_poly.pdbx_strand_id
1 'polypeptide(L)'
;MATKWNSGTDSSSVAENMQTLTGQRGDGSQRAVTYADLASLGLANLQMLGGKAKLTPGGGGGSESSNSKVQTPTRPTGFGATGGFAYILLEWDMPLYTGRSLTEIYRYPEDNLANAVLIATTAAGVYGDPVDPATGYYYWIRHVNINGKPGPYNDSVGTYAETHADPAAIVEMVQEQLNQSPLIAELVSKIGENEQGISALDADVAALTQTATELEQIADDMAAGIDVRNAEVDQRFDTVEATANAAATKASVTELSQTVATQNSAMGQRVDTVEATANAAATKASVTELSQTVATQNSAMGQRVDTVEATANAAATKASVTELSQTVATQNSAMGQRVDTVEATANAASSAAQTNATAIATLDGVKAMWTAKTQAGQISAGIGIVANSDGTSQVAVAANQFFIFDPNNPNDDSTYAIPFAVVDGKVVLDQLIAQDAVVKILAAQTITADTVKVGATLTAVNIKSSTIENGGFTVDALGNATFGQLVIISATGQITIRSALTGRRMIWTNGLIQIFDDDNFKIADFGIW
;
A
#
# COMPACT_ATOMS: atom_id res chain seq x y z
N MET A 1 -123.97 -22.74 78.34
CA MET A 1 -124.23 -21.27 78.45
C MET A 1 -124.70 -20.79 77.09
N ALA A 2 -125.70 -19.91 77.01
CA ALA A 2 -126.17 -19.36 75.75
C ALA A 2 -125.42 -18.05 75.43
N THR A 3 -124.28 -18.15 74.74
CA THR A 3 -123.58 -16.99 74.19
C THR A 3 -124.44 -16.38 73.07
N LYS A 4 -125.08 -15.26 73.38
CA LYS A 4 -125.88 -14.48 72.43
C LYS A 4 -124.94 -13.90 71.37
N TRP A 5 -125.00 -14.44 70.15
CA TRP A 5 -124.16 -14.02 69.02
C TRP A 5 -124.50 -12.59 68.59
N ASN A 6 -123.85 -11.61 69.21
CA ASN A 6 -123.89 -10.22 68.80
C ASN A 6 -123.02 -10.05 67.53
N SER A 7 -123.62 -10.28 66.36
CA SER A 7 -123.01 -9.84 65.09
C SER A 7 -122.87 -8.33 65.11
N GLY A 8 -121.64 -7.82 65.11
CA GLY A 8 -121.38 -6.42 64.85
C GLY A 8 -121.78 -6.08 63.41
N THR A 9 -122.48 -4.95 63.24
CA THR A 9 -122.82 -4.39 61.91
C THR A 9 -121.86 -3.28 61.48
N ASP A 10 -120.76 -3.12 62.21
CA ASP A 10 -119.62 -2.28 61.85
C ASP A 10 -118.81 -2.88 60.70
N SER A 11 -118.07 -2.04 59.97
CA SER A 11 -117.31 -2.46 58.79
C SER A 11 -116.19 -3.47 59.11
N SER A 12 -115.60 -3.41 60.32
CA SER A 12 -114.62 -4.38 60.80
C SER A 12 -115.22 -5.78 60.96
N SER A 13 -116.36 -5.90 61.66
CA SER A 13 -117.09 -7.17 61.81
C SER A 13 -117.52 -7.75 60.46
N VAL A 14 -117.98 -6.92 59.52
CA VAL A 14 -118.33 -7.37 58.16
C VAL A 14 -117.10 -7.88 57.39
N ALA A 15 -115.96 -7.18 57.50
CA ALA A 15 -114.71 -7.60 56.87
C ALA A 15 -114.17 -8.92 57.46
N GLU A 16 -114.22 -9.10 58.79
CA GLU A 16 -113.81 -10.34 59.45
C GLU A 16 -114.70 -11.53 59.06
N ASN A 17 -116.01 -11.33 58.95
CA ASN A 17 -116.93 -12.36 58.43
C ASN A 17 -116.60 -12.73 56.97
N MET A 18 -116.32 -11.76 56.09
CA MET A 18 -115.92 -12.06 54.71
C MET A 18 -114.55 -12.76 54.62
N GLN A 19 -113.57 -12.38 55.43
CA GLN A 19 -112.27 -13.06 55.50
C GLN A 19 -112.41 -14.51 55.98
N THR A 20 -113.30 -14.76 56.93
CA THR A 20 -113.59 -16.11 57.45
C THR A 20 -114.32 -16.96 56.40
N LEU A 21 -115.37 -16.42 55.78
CA LEU A 21 -116.14 -17.10 54.73
C LEU A 21 -115.34 -17.33 53.44
N THR A 22 -114.32 -16.52 53.13
CA THR A 22 -113.38 -16.78 52.02
C THR A 22 -112.20 -17.67 52.42
N GLY A 23 -112.07 -18.03 53.70
CA GLY A 23 -110.97 -18.88 54.20
C GLY A 23 -109.62 -18.18 54.30
N GLN A 24 -109.60 -16.85 54.27
CA GLN A 24 -108.39 -16.03 54.48
C GLN A 24 -108.08 -15.83 55.98
N ARG A 25 -108.98 -16.24 56.88
CA ARG A 25 -108.88 -16.10 58.34
C ARG A 25 -109.53 -17.31 59.02
N GLY A 26 -108.94 -17.78 60.12
CA GLY A 26 -109.33 -19.04 60.79
C GLY A 26 -108.64 -20.27 60.20
N ASP A 27 -109.14 -21.46 60.56
CA ASP A 27 -108.63 -22.78 60.13
C ASP A 27 -109.26 -23.29 58.83
N GLY A 28 -110.10 -22.48 58.18
CA GLY A 28 -110.87 -22.84 56.98
C GLY A 28 -112.14 -23.66 57.23
N SER A 29 -112.41 -24.12 58.46
CA SER A 29 -113.61 -24.91 58.78
C SER A 29 -114.93 -24.16 58.55
N GLN A 30 -114.89 -22.83 58.62
CA GLN A 30 -116.02 -21.93 58.41
C GLN A 30 -116.02 -21.26 57.01
N ARG A 31 -115.20 -21.75 56.07
CA ARG A 31 -115.20 -21.25 54.69
C ARG A 31 -116.53 -21.58 54.01
N ALA A 32 -117.10 -20.62 53.28
CA ALA A 32 -118.26 -20.85 52.45
C ALA A 32 -117.93 -21.86 51.34
N VAL A 33 -118.79 -22.86 51.17
CA VAL A 33 -118.73 -23.84 50.09
C VAL A 33 -119.66 -23.36 48.96
N THR A 34 -119.13 -23.20 47.75
CA THR A 34 -119.93 -22.78 46.60
C THR A 34 -120.69 -23.95 45.98
N TYR A 35 -121.68 -23.64 45.13
CA TYR A 35 -122.38 -24.67 44.34
C TYR A 35 -121.46 -25.36 43.33
N ALA A 36 -120.32 -24.74 42.95
CA ALA A 36 -119.30 -25.37 42.11
C ALA A 36 -118.45 -26.37 42.91
N ASP A 37 -118.10 -26.06 44.15
CA ASP A 37 -117.35 -26.96 45.04
C ASP A 37 -118.13 -28.25 45.35
N LEU A 38 -119.45 -28.15 45.57
CA LEU A 38 -120.31 -29.32 45.78
C LEU A 38 -120.44 -30.20 44.53
N ALA A 39 -120.27 -29.62 43.34
CA ALA A 39 -120.33 -30.35 42.07
C ALA A 39 -118.97 -30.95 41.68
N SER A 40 -117.85 -30.27 41.92
CA SER A 40 -116.51 -30.83 41.71
C SER A 40 -116.18 -31.98 42.66
N LEU A 41 -116.76 -31.98 43.87
CA LEU A 41 -116.72 -33.09 44.82
C LEU A 41 -117.77 -34.19 44.53
N GLY A 42 -118.61 -34.05 43.48
CA GLY A 42 -119.61 -35.04 43.09
C GLY A 42 -120.81 -35.21 44.04
N LEU A 43 -120.93 -34.35 45.07
CA LEU A 43 -121.97 -34.44 46.11
C LEU A 43 -123.31 -33.83 45.68
N ALA A 44 -123.31 -32.94 44.68
CA ALA A 44 -124.50 -32.34 44.09
C ALA A 44 -124.36 -32.17 42.59
N ASN A 45 -125.47 -32.30 41.85
CA ASN A 45 -125.50 -31.92 40.44
C ASN A 45 -125.81 -30.42 40.32
N LEU A 46 -124.90 -29.68 39.68
CA LEU A 46 -125.06 -28.25 39.39
C LEU A 46 -125.69 -28.06 38.01
N GLN A 47 -126.92 -27.56 37.96
CA GLN A 47 -127.61 -27.24 36.71
C GLN A 47 -127.86 -25.73 36.59
N MET A 48 -127.47 -25.14 35.46
CA MET A 48 -127.74 -23.74 35.13
C MET A 48 -129.06 -23.65 34.36
N LEU A 49 -130.10 -23.04 34.96
CA LEU A 49 -131.37 -22.75 34.30
C LEU A 49 -131.66 -21.24 34.36
N GLY A 50 -131.81 -20.60 33.21
CA GLY A 50 -132.24 -19.19 33.13
C GLY A 50 -131.33 -18.20 33.88
N GLY A 51 -130.01 -18.42 33.86
CA GLY A 51 -129.04 -17.59 34.58
C GLY A 51 -128.99 -17.79 36.10
N LYS A 52 -129.72 -18.78 36.64
CA LYS A 52 -129.65 -19.17 38.06
C LYS A 52 -129.11 -20.59 38.20
N ALA A 53 -128.15 -20.74 39.11
CA ALA A 53 -127.61 -22.04 39.51
C ALA A 53 -128.60 -22.76 40.45
N LYS A 54 -128.97 -23.99 40.10
CA LYS A 54 -129.76 -24.88 40.96
C LYS A 54 -128.93 -26.13 41.26
N LEU A 55 -128.85 -26.49 42.54
CA LEU A 55 -128.38 -27.81 42.95
C LEU A 55 -129.54 -28.81 42.98
N THR A 56 -129.28 -30.02 42.54
CA THR A 56 -130.05 -31.22 42.91
C THR A 56 -129.13 -32.20 43.64
N PRO A 57 -129.65 -33.03 44.57
CA PRO A 57 -128.83 -34.00 45.29
C PRO A 57 -128.04 -34.91 44.33
N GLY A 58 -126.74 -35.05 44.56
CA GLY A 58 -125.92 -36.04 43.89
C GLY A 58 -126.29 -37.41 44.44
N GLY A 59 -126.78 -38.30 43.58
CA GLY A 59 -126.97 -39.70 43.95
C GLY A 59 -125.61 -40.34 44.16
N GLY A 60 -125.15 -40.43 45.41
CA GLY A 60 -123.92 -41.12 45.81
C GLY A 60 -124.04 -42.63 45.63
N GLY A 61 -124.01 -43.08 44.38
CA GLY A 61 -124.16 -44.47 43.98
C GLY A 61 -124.03 -44.59 42.45
N GLY A 62 -123.35 -45.63 41.98
CA GLY A 62 -123.12 -45.84 40.55
C GLY A 62 -124.43 -45.93 39.77
N SER A 63 -124.52 -45.22 38.64
CA SER A 63 -125.68 -45.30 37.76
C SER A 63 -125.67 -46.63 36.99
N GLU A 64 -126.33 -47.65 37.53
CA GLU A 64 -126.72 -48.83 36.77
C GLU A 64 -127.77 -48.43 35.73
N SER A 65 -127.33 -47.97 34.56
CA SER A 65 -128.20 -47.85 33.41
C SER A 65 -128.61 -49.23 32.91
N SER A 66 -129.90 -49.40 32.67
CA SER A 66 -130.49 -50.73 32.52
C SER A 66 -130.06 -51.46 31.24
N ASN A 67 -129.68 -52.72 31.42
CA ASN A 67 -129.75 -53.78 30.42
C ASN A 67 -128.77 -53.71 29.22
N SER A 68 -127.59 -53.13 29.40
CA SER A 68 -126.40 -53.72 28.78
C SER A 68 -126.01 -54.97 29.56
N LYS A 69 -126.26 -56.17 29.02
CA LYS A 69 -125.74 -57.42 29.62
C LYS A 69 -124.21 -57.35 29.60
N VAL A 70 -123.58 -57.22 30.77
CA VAL A 70 -122.11 -57.25 30.90
C VAL A 70 -121.57 -58.53 30.27
N GLN A 71 -120.82 -58.38 29.19
CA GLN A 71 -120.36 -59.51 28.39
C GLN A 71 -119.16 -60.19 29.05
N THR A 72 -119.01 -61.49 28.80
CA THR A 72 -117.73 -62.18 29.01
C THR A 72 -116.67 -61.53 28.12
N PRO A 73 -115.48 -61.17 28.64
CA PRO A 73 -114.47 -60.53 27.82
C PRO A 73 -114.06 -61.39 26.62
N THR A 74 -113.92 -60.77 25.46
CA THR A 74 -113.36 -61.42 24.28
C THR A 74 -111.88 -61.72 24.46
N ARG A 75 -111.35 -62.62 23.63
CA ARG A 75 -109.90 -62.76 23.47
C ARG A 75 -109.31 -61.44 22.95
N PRO A 76 -108.15 -60.98 23.45
CA PRO A 76 -107.41 -59.88 22.85
C PRO A 76 -107.01 -60.16 21.40
N THR A 77 -106.86 -59.10 20.61
CA THR A 77 -106.36 -59.14 19.24
C THR A 77 -105.32 -58.03 19.02
N GLY A 78 -104.55 -58.11 17.94
CA GLY A 78 -103.52 -57.12 17.61
C GLY A 78 -102.37 -57.02 18.62
N PHE A 79 -102.17 -58.05 19.46
CA PHE A 79 -101.14 -58.00 20.51
C PHE A 79 -99.74 -58.04 19.92
N GLY A 80 -98.96 -56.98 20.18
CA GLY A 80 -97.56 -56.84 19.79
C GLY A 80 -96.68 -56.45 20.98
N ALA A 81 -95.41 -56.82 20.90
CA ALA A 81 -94.37 -56.47 21.86
C ALA A 81 -93.11 -55.98 21.11
N THR A 82 -92.61 -54.79 21.44
CA THR A 82 -91.46 -54.15 20.77
C THR A 82 -90.48 -53.62 21.80
N GLY A 83 -89.21 -54.06 21.75
CA GLY A 83 -88.19 -53.63 22.69
C GLY A 83 -87.48 -52.32 22.31
N GLY A 84 -87.50 -51.35 23.21
CA GLY A 84 -86.60 -50.19 23.22
C GLY A 84 -85.31 -50.47 24.02
N PHE A 85 -84.64 -49.42 24.50
CA PHE A 85 -83.39 -49.56 25.28
C PHE A 85 -83.58 -49.92 26.76
N ALA A 86 -84.70 -49.52 27.38
CA ALA A 86 -84.99 -49.73 28.80
C ALA A 86 -86.47 -50.08 29.09
N TYR A 87 -87.24 -50.34 28.03
CA TYR A 87 -88.67 -50.63 28.09
C TYR A 87 -89.05 -51.56 26.94
N ILE A 88 -89.98 -52.48 27.20
CA ILE A 88 -90.72 -53.21 26.16
C ILE A 88 -92.10 -52.59 26.03
N LEU A 89 -92.42 -52.08 24.84
CA LEU A 89 -93.72 -51.54 24.50
C LEU A 89 -94.67 -52.68 24.11
N LEU A 90 -95.76 -52.83 24.86
CA LEU A 90 -96.83 -53.79 24.62
C LEU A 90 -98.06 -53.05 24.12
N GLU A 91 -98.65 -53.47 23.02
CA GLU A 91 -99.84 -52.83 22.42
C GLU A 91 -100.87 -53.86 21.95
N TRP A 92 -102.17 -53.51 21.95
CA TRP A 92 -103.27 -54.40 21.52
C TRP A 92 -104.52 -53.62 21.11
N ASP A 93 -105.39 -54.27 20.34
CA ASP A 93 -106.69 -53.73 19.94
C ASP A 93 -107.58 -53.44 21.17
N MET A 94 -108.24 -52.27 21.19
CA MET A 94 -109.23 -51.96 22.22
C MET A 94 -110.46 -52.90 22.10
N PRO A 95 -110.78 -53.71 23.11
CA PRO A 95 -111.83 -54.72 22.98
C PRO A 95 -113.23 -54.10 23.04
N LEU A 96 -114.08 -54.50 22.09
CA LEU A 96 -115.39 -53.90 21.82
C LEU A 96 -116.56 -54.54 22.61
N TYR A 97 -116.29 -55.35 23.63
CA TYR A 97 -117.34 -55.98 24.44
C TYR A 97 -117.90 -55.03 25.51
N THR A 98 -119.19 -55.14 25.80
CA THR A 98 -119.87 -54.22 26.73
C THR A 98 -119.57 -54.55 28.20
N GLY A 99 -119.19 -53.53 28.97
CA GLY A 99 -118.82 -53.68 30.38
C GLY A 99 -117.33 -54.01 30.61
N ARG A 100 -116.44 -53.56 29.72
CA ARG A 100 -114.97 -53.59 29.90
C ARG A 100 -114.53 -52.89 31.19
N SER A 101 -113.56 -53.48 31.90
CA SER A 101 -112.80 -52.81 32.97
C SER A 101 -111.36 -52.55 32.51
N LEU A 102 -110.55 -53.59 32.38
CA LEU A 102 -109.10 -53.49 32.16
C LEU A 102 -108.53 -54.66 31.35
N THR A 103 -107.26 -54.53 30.95
CA THR A 103 -106.40 -55.64 30.52
C THR A 103 -105.43 -55.99 31.64
N GLU A 104 -105.33 -57.27 31.97
CA GLU A 104 -104.27 -57.85 32.80
C GLU A 104 -103.09 -58.28 31.91
N ILE A 105 -101.86 -57.97 32.34
CA ILE A 105 -100.61 -58.18 31.59
C ILE A 105 -99.69 -59.10 32.39
N TYR A 106 -99.26 -60.18 31.75
CA TYR A 106 -98.46 -61.25 32.35
C TYR A 106 -97.11 -61.38 31.64
N ARG A 107 -96.05 -61.70 32.40
CA ARG A 107 -94.66 -61.82 31.91
C ARG A 107 -93.99 -63.09 32.46
N TYR A 108 -93.14 -63.73 31.66
CA TYR A 108 -92.22 -64.79 32.10
C TYR A 108 -90.94 -64.82 31.25
N PRO A 109 -89.77 -65.29 31.75
CA PRO A 109 -88.55 -65.41 30.94
C PRO A 109 -88.62 -66.51 29.86
N GLU A 110 -89.47 -67.51 30.05
CA GLU A 110 -89.67 -68.65 29.14
C GLU A 110 -91.09 -68.62 28.54
N ASP A 111 -91.32 -69.35 27.45
CA ASP A 111 -92.66 -69.53 26.85
C ASP A 111 -93.53 -70.50 27.69
N ASN A 112 -93.94 -70.05 28.88
CA ASN A 112 -94.73 -70.84 29.81
C ASN A 112 -95.79 -70.01 30.55
N LEU A 113 -96.98 -69.92 29.96
CA LEU A 113 -98.16 -69.25 30.50
C LEU A 113 -98.55 -69.72 31.92
N ALA A 114 -98.25 -70.97 32.31
CA ALA A 114 -98.59 -71.48 33.64
C ALA A 114 -97.72 -70.88 34.76
N ASN A 115 -96.51 -70.41 34.43
CA ASN A 115 -95.60 -69.73 35.35
C ASN A 115 -95.67 -68.19 35.25
N ALA A 116 -96.43 -67.66 34.29
CA ALA A 116 -96.44 -66.23 33.99
C ALA A 116 -97.05 -65.38 35.13
N VAL A 117 -96.33 -64.33 35.51
CA VAL A 117 -96.68 -63.47 36.66
C VAL A 117 -97.39 -62.22 36.15
N LEU A 118 -98.48 -61.83 36.81
CA LEU A 118 -99.17 -60.56 36.56
C LEU A 118 -98.23 -59.40 36.93
N ILE A 119 -97.74 -58.67 35.93
CA ILE A 119 -96.86 -57.49 36.13
C ILE A 119 -97.64 -56.19 36.21
N ALA A 120 -98.77 -56.08 35.49
CA ALA A 120 -99.52 -54.84 35.40
C ALA A 120 -101.00 -55.08 35.04
N THR A 121 -101.82 -54.07 35.34
CA THR A 121 -103.19 -53.95 34.84
C THR A 121 -103.41 -52.54 34.29
N THR A 122 -104.05 -52.40 33.13
CA THR A 122 -104.30 -51.09 32.53
C THR A 122 -105.67 -50.98 31.87
N ALA A 123 -106.26 -49.79 31.93
CA ALA A 123 -107.44 -49.44 31.16
C ALA A 123 -107.12 -48.97 29.73
N ALA A 124 -105.84 -48.86 29.35
CA ALA A 124 -105.41 -48.47 27.99
C ALA A 124 -105.41 -49.65 26.98
N GLY A 125 -104.99 -49.36 25.75
CA GLY A 125 -104.64 -50.35 24.70
C GLY A 125 -103.13 -50.59 24.59
N VAL A 126 -102.35 -50.09 25.55
CA VAL A 126 -100.88 -50.04 25.51
C VAL A 126 -100.31 -50.05 26.93
N TYR A 127 -99.10 -50.59 27.10
CA TYR A 127 -98.31 -50.55 28.32
C TYR A 127 -96.81 -50.52 27.98
N GLY A 128 -96.03 -49.73 28.71
CA GLY A 128 -94.56 -49.76 28.64
C GLY A 128 -94.01 -50.48 29.86
N ASP A 129 -93.45 -51.67 29.66
CA ASP A 129 -92.87 -52.50 30.70
C ASP A 129 -91.39 -52.15 30.91
N PRO A 130 -90.96 -51.62 32.07
CA PRO A 130 -89.55 -51.34 32.33
C PRO A 130 -88.75 -52.65 32.43
N VAL A 131 -87.70 -52.75 31.61
CA VAL A 131 -86.86 -53.94 31.47
C VAL A 131 -85.41 -53.47 31.25
N ASP A 132 -84.47 -54.09 31.95
CA ASP A 132 -83.04 -53.77 31.83
C ASP A 132 -82.53 -54.03 30.39
N PRO A 133 -81.46 -53.36 29.91
CA PRO A 133 -80.92 -53.57 28.55
C PRO A 133 -80.56 -55.04 28.26
N ALA A 134 -80.62 -55.44 26.98
CA ALA A 134 -80.31 -56.80 26.51
C ALA A 134 -81.00 -57.93 27.32
N THR A 135 -82.27 -57.73 27.69
CA THR A 135 -83.06 -58.69 28.48
C THR A 135 -84.40 -58.97 27.78
N GLY A 136 -84.69 -60.26 27.59
CA GLY A 136 -85.88 -60.74 26.88
C GLY A 136 -86.92 -61.42 27.78
N TYR A 137 -88.19 -61.25 27.42
CA TYR A 137 -89.34 -61.85 28.10
C TYR A 137 -90.45 -62.25 27.11
N TYR A 138 -91.23 -63.26 27.51
CA TYR A 138 -92.50 -63.64 26.90
C TYR A 138 -93.67 -62.99 27.62
N TYR A 139 -94.64 -62.52 26.85
CA TYR A 139 -95.81 -61.79 27.35
C TYR A 139 -97.14 -62.42 26.93
N TRP A 140 -98.12 -62.30 27.82
CA TRP A 140 -99.52 -62.63 27.56
C TRP A 140 -100.42 -61.54 28.16
N ILE A 141 -101.57 -61.32 27.52
CA ILE A 141 -102.61 -60.40 28.02
C ILE A 141 -103.97 -61.09 28.03
N ARG A 142 -104.85 -60.67 28.94
CA ARG A 142 -106.29 -61.01 28.91
C ARG A 142 -107.14 -59.84 29.40
N HIS A 143 -108.36 -59.73 28.90
CA HIS A 143 -109.28 -58.67 29.30
C HIS A 143 -110.15 -59.08 30.49
N VAL A 144 -110.57 -58.12 31.32
CA VAL A 144 -111.43 -58.31 32.49
C VAL A 144 -112.60 -57.32 32.45
N ASN A 145 -113.80 -57.80 32.72
CA ASN A 145 -115.01 -56.96 32.76
C ASN A 145 -115.23 -56.30 34.14
N ILE A 146 -116.18 -55.35 34.22
CA ILE A 146 -116.52 -54.63 35.47
C ILE A 146 -117.03 -55.54 36.61
N ASN A 147 -117.38 -56.79 36.30
CA ASN A 147 -117.79 -57.80 37.29
C ASN A 147 -116.61 -58.70 37.74
N GLY A 148 -115.37 -58.30 37.43
CA GLY A 148 -114.15 -59.04 37.82
C GLY A 148 -113.96 -60.38 37.10
N LYS A 149 -114.70 -60.66 36.02
CA LYS A 149 -114.55 -61.91 35.27
C LYS A 149 -113.50 -61.74 34.17
N PRO A 150 -112.40 -62.52 34.17
CA PRO A 150 -111.44 -62.54 33.08
C PRO A 150 -111.98 -63.28 31.86
N GLY A 151 -111.49 -62.90 30.67
CA GLY A 151 -111.60 -63.67 29.44
C GLY A 151 -110.39 -64.58 29.21
N PRO A 152 -110.29 -65.22 28.03
CA PRO A 152 -109.11 -65.98 27.64
C PRO A 152 -107.90 -65.07 27.35
N TYR A 153 -106.70 -65.63 27.45
CA TYR A 153 -105.46 -64.99 27.01
C TYR A 153 -105.41 -64.83 25.49
N ASN A 154 -104.61 -63.87 25.00
CA ASN A 154 -104.36 -63.60 23.57
C ASN A 154 -104.02 -64.88 22.78
N ASP A 155 -103.13 -65.70 23.32
CA ASP A 155 -102.80 -67.03 22.85
C ASP A 155 -102.34 -67.90 24.04
N SER A 156 -102.08 -69.17 23.79
CA SER A 156 -101.24 -70.06 24.60
C SER A 156 -99.75 -69.70 24.52
N VAL A 157 -99.25 -69.37 23.34
CA VAL A 157 -97.84 -69.02 23.07
C VAL A 157 -97.59 -67.56 23.45
N GLY A 158 -96.51 -67.30 24.18
CA GLY A 158 -96.12 -65.96 24.60
C GLY A 158 -95.56 -65.12 23.45
N THR A 159 -95.88 -63.83 23.43
CA THR A 159 -95.24 -62.89 22.50
C THR A 159 -93.89 -62.47 23.09
N TYR A 160 -92.80 -62.86 22.44
CA TYR A 160 -91.44 -62.52 22.87
C TYR A 160 -91.05 -61.10 22.46
N ALA A 161 -90.35 -60.39 23.34
CA ALA A 161 -89.61 -59.18 23.02
C ALA A 161 -88.37 -59.05 23.92
N GLU A 162 -87.37 -58.31 23.44
CA GLU A 162 -86.07 -58.12 24.09
C GLU A 162 -85.62 -56.66 23.94
N THR A 163 -85.06 -56.09 25.00
CA THR A 163 -84.51 -54.73 24.99
C THR A 163 -83.18 -54.66 24.25
N HIS A 164 -82.91 -53.52 23.62
CA HIS A 164 -81.62 -53.26 22.98
C HIS A 164 -80.48 -53.12 24.01
N ALA A 165 -79.24 -53.31 23.57
CA ALA A 165 -78.05 -53.12 24.41
C ALA A 165 -77.87 -51.65 24.86
N ASP A 166 -77.19 -51.46 26.00
CA ASP A 166 -76.98 -50.14 26.62
C ASP A 166 -76.28 -49.14 25.67
N PRO A 167 -76.87 -47.96 25.40
CA PRO A 167 -76.22 -46.88 24.66
C PRO A 167 -74.85 -46.47 25.20
N ALA A 168 -74.58 -46.60 26.51
CA ALA A 168 -73.26 -46.31 27.07
C ALA A 168 -72.18 -47.27 26.55
N ALA A 169 -72.50 -48.57 26.46
CA ALA A 169 -71.59 -49.58 25.88
C ALA A 169 -71.34 -49.35 24.38
N ILE A 170 -72.31 -48.78 23.65
CA ILE A 170 -72.13 -48.38 22.25
C ILE A 170 -71.15 -47.20 22.16
N VAL A 171 -71.25 -46.20 23.05
CA VAL A 171 -70.30 -45.07 23.10
C VAL A 171 -68.89 -45.54 23.48
N GLU A 172 -68.76 -46.44 24.46
CA GLU A 172 -67.47 -47.02 24.85
C GLU A 172 -66.83 -47.83 23.71
N MET A 173 -67.63 -48.67 23.01
CA MET A 173 -67.17 -49.40 21.82
C MET A 173 -66.71 -48.45 20.70
N VAL A 174 -67.43 -47.34 20.45
CA VAL A 174 -67.03 -46.34 19.44
C VAL A 174 -65.76 -45.61 19.87
N GLN A 175 -65.62 -45.25 21.16
CA GLN A 175 -64.41 -44.64 21.67
C GLN A 175 -63.20 -45.58 21.51
N GLU A 176 -63.35 -46.87 21.78
CA GLU A 176 -62.27 -47.83 21.65
C GLU A 176 -61.94 -48.14 20.17
N GLN A 177 -62.94 -48.20 19.28
CA GLN A 177 -62.70 -48.29 17.84
C GLN A 177 -62.00 -47.04 17.28
N LEU A 178 -62.22 -45.86 17.85
CA LEU A 178 -61.47 -44.64 17.53
C LEU A 178 -60.04 -44.71 18.09
N ASN A 179 -59.85 -45.13 19.33
CA ASN A 179 -58.53 -45.32 19.95
C ASN A 179 -57.65 -46.31 19.16
N GLN A 180 -58.24 -47.42 18.70
CA GLN A 180 -57.56 -48.47 17.93
C GLN A 180 -57.47 -48.19 16.42
N SER A 181 -58.03 -47.06 15.94
CA SER A 181 -58.13 -46.77 14.51
C SER A 181 -56.74 -46.61 13.85
N PRO A 182 -56.35 -47.49 12.90
CA PRO A 182 -55.04 -47.39 12.26
C PRO A 182 -54.84 -46.07 11.49
N LEU A 183 -55.94 -45.51 10.95
CA LEU A 183 -55.93 -44.22 10.26
C LEU A 183 -55.64 -43.05 11.21
N ILE A 184 -56.13 -43.10 12.45
CA ILE A 184 -55.85 -42.06 13.45
C ILE A 184 -54.40 -42.19 13.94
N ALA A 185 -53.92 -43.42 14.18
CA ALA A 185 -52.52 -43.66 14.51
C ALA A 185 -51.55 -43.19 13.40
N GLU A 186 -51.85 -43.50 12.13
CA GLU A 186 -51.07 -43.04 10.99
C GLU A 186 -51.09 -41.52 10.83
N LEU A 187 -52.25 -40.88 11.03
CA LEU A 187 -52.39 -39.42 10.98
C LEU A 187 -51.58 -38.74 12.10
N VAL A 188 -51.61 -39.27 13.32
CA VAL A 188 -50.82 -38.74 14.45
C VAL A 188 -49.31 -38.93 14.21
N SER A 189 -48.88 -40.08 13.67
CA SER A 189 -47.47 -40.29 13.27
C SER A 189 -47.03 -39.24 12.26
N LYS A 190 -47.82 -39.05 11.19
CA LYS A 190 -47.52 -38.08 10.14
C LYS A 190 -47.56 -36.63 10.61
N ILE A 191 -48.37 -36.30 11.61
CA ILE A 191 -48.33 -34.98 12.27
C ILE A 191 -47.00 -34.82 13.01
N GLY A 192 -46.58 -35.79 13.84
CA GLY A 192 -45.30 -35.74 14.56
C GLY A 192 -44.07 -35.76 13.63
N GLU A 193 -44.14 -36.45 12.49
CA GLU A 193 -43.12 -36.42 11.43
C GLU A 193 -43.04 -35.02 10.78
N ASN A 194 -44.19 -34.41 10.48
CA ASN A 194 -44.26 -33.05 9.93
C ASN A 194 -43.78 -32.00 10.95
N GLU A 195 -44.11 -32.12 12.23
CA GLU A 195 -43.64 -31.23 13.30
C GLU A 195 -42.11 -31.26 13.42
N GLN A 196 -41.50 -32.45 13.37
CA GLN A 196 -40.04 -32.61 13.31
C GLN A 196 -39.44 -31.98 12.04
N GLY A 197 -40.06 -32.20 10.88
CA GLY A 197 -39.63 -31.60 9.61
C GLY A 197 -39.71 -30.07 9.61
N ILE A 198 -40.76 -29.50 10.20
CA ILE A 198 -40.91 -28.04 10.38
C ILE A 198 -39.86 -27.51 11.35
N SER A 199 -39.60 -28.20 12.47
CA SER A 199 -38.56 -27.80 13.43
C SER A 199 -37.13 -27.86 12.85
N ALA A 200 -36.86 -28.79 11.91
CA ALA A 200 -35.60 -28.83 11.19
C ALA A 200 -35.49 -27.67 10.19
N LEU A 201 -36.56 -27.40 9.44
CA LEU A 201 -36.61 -26.27 8.50
C LEU A 201 -36.45 -24.90 9.19
N ASP A 202 -37.02 -24.73 10.38
CA ASP A 202 -36.87 -23.50 11.18
C ASP A 202 -35.40 -23.27 11.60
N ALA A 203 -34.70 -24.35 11.99
CA ALA A 203 -33.27 -24.30 12.28
C ALA A 203 -32.41 -23.99 11.05
N ASP A 204 -32.72 -24.57 9.89
CA ASP A 204 -32.05 -24.26 8.62
C ASP A 204 -32.29 -22.80 8.20
N VAL A 205 -33.51 -22.27 8.38
CA VAL A 205 -33.85 -20.87 8.09
C VAL A 205 -33.12 -19.91 9.04
N ALA A 206 -33.00 -20.25 10.33
CA ALA A 206 -32.22 -19.46 11.28
C ALA A 206 -30.72 -19.43 10.92
N ALA A 207 -30.13 -20.58 10.56
CA ALA A 207 -28.74 -20.66 10.11
C ALA A 207 -28.50 -19.89 8.80
N LEU A 208 -29.44 -19.95 7.85
CA LEU A 208 -29.37 -19.18 6.61
C LEU A 208 -29.49 -17.67 6.86
N THR A 209 -30.31 -17.25 7.83
CA THR A 209 -30.46 -15.84 8.22
C THR A 209 -29.19 -15.31 8.87
N GLN A 210 -28.54 -16.08 9.76
CA GLN A 210 -27.22 -15.72 10.29
C GLN A 210 -26.19 -15.61 9.16
N THR A 211 -26.16 -16.57 8.23
CA THR A 211 -25.24 -16.56 7.07
C THR A 211 -25.46 -15.31 6.20
N ALA A 212 -26.69 -14.85 6.03
CA ALA A 212 -26.99 -13.62 5.30
C ALA A 212 -26.43 -12.38 6.01
N THR A 213 -26.62 -12.24 7.32
CA THR A 213 -26.05 -11.12 8.10
C THR A 213 -24.51 -11.13 8.10
N GLU A 214 -23.88 -12.31 8.15
CA GLU A 214 -22.42 -12.43 8.02
C GLU A 214 -21.93 -11.99 6.63
N LEU A 215 -22.68 -12.29 5.56
CA LEU A 215 -22.38 -11.81 4.20
C LEU A 215 -22.60 -10.31 4.02
N GLU A 216 -23.59 -9.71 4.68
CA GLU A 216 -23.79 -8.25 4.71
C GLU A 216 -22.62 -7.54 5.38
N GLN A 217 -22.16 -8.00 6.55
CA GLN A 217 -20.97 -7.44 7.21
C GLN A 217 -19.70 -7.59 6.35
N ILE A 218 -19.52 -8.73 5.67
CA ILE A 218 -18.39 -8.94 4.75
C ILE A 218 -18.45 -7.96 3.57
N ALA A 219 -19.64 -7.63 3.06
CA ALA A 219 -19.80 -6.66 1.98
C ALA A 219 -19.42 -5.23 2.42
N ASP A 220 -19.85 -4.81 3.62
CA ASP A 220 -19.49 -3.51 4.20
C ASP A 220 -17.98 -3.41 4.51
N ASP A 221 -17.40 -4.47 5.11
CA ASP A 221 -15.95 -4.56 5.37
C ASP A 221 -15.15 -4.51 4.05
N MET A 222 -15.64 -5.15 2.99
CA MET A 222 -15.03 -5.09 1.65
C MET A 222 -15.13 -3.70 1.03
N ALA A 223 -16.27 -3.01 1.18
CA ALA A 223 -16.44 -1.64 0.68
C ALA A 223 -15.48 -0.67 1.37
N ALA A 224 -15.44 -0.68 2.71
CA ALA A 224 -14.50 0.13 3.49
C ALA A 224 -13.03 -0.20 3.15
N GLY A 225 -12.72 -1.49 2.94
CA GLY A 225 -11.39 -1.94 2.51
C GLY A 225 -11.00 -1.55 1.08
N ILE A 226 -11.97 -1.24 0.21
CA ILE A 226 -11.76 -0.66 -1.12
C ILE A 226 -11.50 0.85 -1.01
N ASP A 227 -12.31 1.58 -0.25
CA ASP A 227 -12.16 3.04 -0.09
C ASP A 227 -10.80 3.41 0.52
N VAL A 228 -10.36 2.69 1.56
CA VAL A 228 -9.01 2.87 2.14
C VAL A 228 -7.91 2.61 1.12
N ARG A 229 -8.08 1.61 0.25
CA ARG A 229 -7.08 1.24 -0.77
C ARG A 229 -7.04 2.23 -1.93
N ASN A 230 -8.18 2.80 -2.32
CA ASN A 230 -8.24 3.89 -3.29
C ASN A 230 -7.50 5.13 -2.74
N ALA A 231 -7.76 5.52 -1.49
CA ALA A 231 -7.07 6.64 -0.84
C ALA A 231 -5.55 6.43 -0.67
N GLU A 232 -5.07 5.17 -0.54
CA GLU A 232 -3.64 4.85 -0.59
C GLU A 232 -3.07 4.98 -2.01
N VAL A 233 -3.82 4.52 -3.02
CA VAL A 233 -3.43 4.62 -4.44
C VAL A 233 -3.33 6.08 -4.89
N ASP A 234 -4.28 6.93 -4.48
CA ASP A 234 -4.28 8.36 -4.80
C ASP A 234 -3.05 9.06 -4.20
N GLN A 235 -2.77 8.86 -2.91
CA GLN A 235 -1.56 9.40 -2.25
C GLN A 235 -0.26 8.90 -2.91
N ARG A 236 -0.25 7.66 -3.38
CA ARG A 236 0.89 7.09 -4.12
C ARG A 236 1.02 7.69 -5.52
N PHE A 237 -0.08 8.03 -6.17
CA PHE A 237 -0.07 8.73 -7.45
C PHE A 237 0.51 10.15 -7.29
N ASP A 238 -0.01 10.94 -6.34
CA ASP A 238 0.51 12.27 -6.00
C ASP A 238 2.02 12.24 -5.68
N THR A 239 2.44 11.25 -4.89
CA THR A 239 3.85 11.06 -4.52
C THR A 239 4.73 10.73 -5.73
N VAL A 240 4.24 9.91 -6.66
CA VAL A 240 4.95 9.55 -7.90
C VAL A 240 5.04 10.75 -8.83
N GLU A 241 3.97 11.52 -9.02
CA GLU A 241 3.97 12.73 -9.84
C GLU A 241 4.94 13.79 -9.26
N ALA A 242 4.86 14.07 -7.95
CA ALA A 242 5.76 15.00 -7.29
C ALA A 242 7.24 14.57 -7.43
N THR A 243 7.51 13.27 -7.29
CA THR A 243 8.87 12.70 -7.45
C THR A 243 9.36 12.81 -8.89
N ALA A 244 8.52 12.53 -9.88
CA ALA A 244 8.86 12.64 -11.30
C ALA A 244 9.14 14.10 -11.70
N ASN A 245 8.29 15.04 -11.27
CA ASN A 245 8.46 16.47 -11.52
C ASN A 245 9.74 17.02 -10.84
N ALA A 246 10.06 16.57 -9.62
CA ALA A 246 11.32 16.91 -8.95
C ALA A 246 12.55 16.33 -9.68
N ALA A 247 12.47 15.08 -10.17
CA ALA A 247 13.55 14.45 -10.93
C ALA A 247 13.80 15.16 -12.27
N ALA A 248 12.74 15.49 -13.02
CA ALA A 248 12.83 16.26 -14.26
C ALA A 248 13.45 17.66 -14.02
N THR A 249 12.97 18.37 -13.00
CA THR A 249 13.53 19.68 -12.59
C THR A 249 15.02 19.56 -12.27
N LYS A 250 15.43 18.53 -11.51
CA LYS A 250 16.84 18.28 -11.17
C LYS A 250 17.70 17.99 -12.39
N ALA A 251 17.17 17.27 -13.40
CA ALA A 251 17.87 17.02 -14.65
C ALA A 251 18.12 18.34 -15.41
N SER A 252 17.08 19.14 -15.64
CA SER A 252 17.21 20.43 -16.34
C SER A 252 18.11 21.43 -15.60
N VAL A 253 18.08 21.46 -14.26
CA VAL A 253 19.02 22.27 -13.46
C VAL A 253 20.47 21.77 -13.61
N THR A 254 20.69 20.46 -13.74
CA THR A 254 22.03 19.89 -13.96
C THR A 254 22.57 20.24 -15.35
N GLU A 255 21.75 20.11 -16.39
CA GLU A 255 22.08 20.47 -17.78
C GLU A 255 22.35 21.97 -17.93
N LEU A 256 21.52 22.82 -17.32
CA LEU A 256 21.74 24.27 -17.28
C LEU A 256 23.04 24.62 -16.55
N SER A 257 23.35 23.94 -15.43
CA SER A 257 24.59 24.16 -14.68
C SER A 257 25.82 23.80 -15.50
N GLN A 258 25.80 22.69 -16.24
CA GLN A 258 26.88 22.30 -17.17
C GLN A 258 27.02 23.29 -18.34
N THR A 259 25.90 23.76 -18.88
CA THR A 259 25.87 24.77 -19.96
C THR A 259 26.48 26.10 -19.49
N VAL A 260 26.08 26.59 -18.31
CA VAL A 260 26.61 27.84 -17.72
C VAL A 260 28.10 27.69 -17.37
N ALA A 261 28.53 26.56 -16.81
CA ALA A 261 29.95 26.31 -16.55
C ALA A 261 30.79 26.33 -17.85
N THR A 262 30.29 25.71 -18.92
CA THR A 262 30.92 25.69 -20.24
C THR A 262 30.97 27.10 -20.85
N GLN A 263 29.86 27.85 -20.79
CA GLN A 263 29.81 29.24 -21.26
C GLN A 263 30.76 30.16 -20.47
N ASN A 264 30.86 30.00 -19.15
CA ASN A 264 31.79 30.78 -18.32
C ASN A 264 33.25 30.47 -18.67
N SER A 265 33.61 29.21 -18.91
CA SER A 265 34.96 28.84 -19.36
C SER A 265 35.29 29.43 -20.75
N ALA A 266 34.35 29.39 -21.69
CA ALA A 266 34.51 29.99 -23.01
C ALA A 266 34.52 31.53 -22.95
N MET A 267 33.82 32.14 -21.98
CA MET A 267 33.86 33.58 -21.74
C MET A 267 35.22 34.01 -21.17
N GLY A 268 35.80 33.23 -20.24
CA GLY A 268 37.15 33.45 -19.72
C GLY A 268 38.19 33.48 -20.83
N GLN A 269 38.24 32.43 -21.66
CA GLN A 269 39.14 32.37 -22.82
C GLN A 269 38.96 33.57 -23.78
N ARG A 270 37.73 34.06 -23.96
CA ARG A 270 37.46 35.26 -24.76
C ARG A 270 37.95 36.55 -24.09
N VAL A 271 37.85 36.67 -22.76
CA VAL A 271 38.40 37.78 -21.99
C VAL A 271 39.92 37.78 -22.09
N ASP A 272 40.59 36.65 -21.83
CA ASP A 272 42.04 36.48 -21.95
C ASP A 272 42.54 36.88 -23.35
N THR A 273 41.83 36.44 -24.39
CA THR A 273 42.12 36.75 -25.79
C THR A 273 41.96 38.26 -26.09
N VAL A 274 40.91 38.88 -25.56
CA VAL A 274 40.66 40.33 -25.74
C VAL A 274 41.70 41.16 -25.01
N GLU A 275 42.07 40.79 -23.78
CA GLU A 275 43.12 41.46 -23.01
C GLU A 275 44.48 41.36 -23.72
N ALA A 276 44.89 40.15 -24.12
CA ALA A 276 46.12 39.96 -24.89
C ALA A 276 46.15 40.77 -26.19
N THR A 277 45.02 40.83 -26.91
CA THR A 277 44.89 41.61 -28.15
C THR A 277 44.96 43.13 -27.88
N ALA A 278 44.32 43.61 -26.81
CA ALA A 278 44.35 45.02 -26.42
C ALA A 278 45.76 45.46 -25.96
N ASN A 279 46.43 44.64 -25.15
CA ASN A 279 47.80 44.89 -24.70
C ASN A 279 48.81 44.88 -25.86
N ALA A 280 48.65 43.96 -26.82
CA ALA A 280 49.45 43.95 -28.05
C ALA A 280 49.21 45.19 -28.93
N ALA A 281 47.95 45.65 -29.04
CA ALA A 281 47.60 46.85 -29.77
C ALA A 281 48.17 48.12 -29.12
N ALA A 282 48.10 48.24 -27.78
CA ALA A 282 48.69 49.33 -27.02
C ALA A 282 50.21 49.37 -27.18
N THR A 283 50.89 48.23 -27.02
CA THR A 283 52.34 48.10 -27.23
C THR A 283 52.73 48.53 -28.65
N LYS A 284 51.97 48.10 -29.67
CA LYS A 284 52.20 48.50 -31.07
C LYS A 284 52.02 50.01 -31.29
N ALA A 285 51.05 50.64 -30.62
CA ALA A 285 50.86 52.09 -30.69
C ALA A 285 52.08 52.83 -30.09
N SER A 286 52.50 52.49 -28.87
CA SER A 286 53.65 53.12 -28.21
C SER A 286 54.97 52.89 -28.96
N VAL A 287 55.18 51.71 -29.56
CA VAL A 287 56.34 51.44 -30.43
C VAL A 287 56.28 52.31 -31.70
N THR A 288 55.10 52.55 -32.26
CA THR A 288 54.93 53.42 -33.44
C THR A 288 55.24 54.89 -33.10
N GLU A 289 54.73 55.38 -31.97
CA GLU A 289 54.96 56.73 -31.46
C GLU A 289 56.44 56.97 -31.10
N LEU A 290 57.08 56.01 -30.42
CA LEU A 290 58.52 56.04 -30.14
C LEU A 290 59.34 56.04 -31.44
N SER A 291 58.95 55.25 -32.44
CA SER A 291 59.63 55.20 -33.74
C SER A 291 59.55 56.54 -34.48
N GLN A 292 58.40 57.21 -34.45
CA GLN A 292 58.24 58.56 -35.01
C GLN A 292 59.09 59.59 -34.23
N THR A 293 59.07 59.52 -32.90
CA THR A 293 59.86 60.40 -32.02
C THR A 293 61.36 60.27 -32.29
N VAL A 294 61.89 59.05 -32.38
CA VAL A 294 63.30 58.77 -32.69
C VAL A 294 63.66 59.22 -34.11
N ALA A 295 62.78 59.03 -35.10
CA ALA A 295 63.01 59.53 -36.46
C ALA A 295 63.08 61.07 -36.51
N THR A 296 62.18 61.77 -35.80
CA THR A 296 62.21 63.23 -35.66
C THR A 296 63.49 63.69 -34.94
N GLN A 297 63.86 63.04 -33.84
CA GLN A 297 65.07 63.35 -33.07
C GLN A 297 66.34 63.16 -33.90
N ASN A 298 66.44 62.07 -34.67
CA ASN A 298 67.58 61.81 -35.56
C ASN A 298 67.69 62.84 -36.68
N SER A 299 66.56 63.27 -37.27
CA SER A 299 66.52 64.35 -38.26
C SER A 299 67.03 65.69 -37.68
N ALA A 300 66.51 66.08 -36.51
CA ALA A 300 66.95 67.28 -35.80
C ALA A 300 68.42 67.20 -35.33
N MET A 301 68.92 65.99 -35.02
CA MET A 301 70.31 65.78 -34.66
C MET A 301 71.25 65.84 -35.87
N GLY A 302 70.83 65.35 -37.05
CA GLY A 302 71.52 65.57 -38.32
C GLY A 302 71.71 67.06 -38.62
N GLN A 303 70.61 67.83 -38.59
CA GLN A 303 70.66 69.29 -38.77
C GLN A 303 71.61 70.00 -37.78
N ARG A 304 71.70 69.50 -36.54
CA ARG A 304 72.65 70.00 -35.54
C ARG A 304 74.10 69.64 -35.87
N VAL A 305 74.37 68.44 -36.39
CA VAL A 305 75.70 68.03 -36.86
C VAL A 305 76.13 68.90 -38.04
N ASP A 306 75.28 69.05 -39.06
CA ASP A 306 75.52 69.92 -40.23
C ASP A 306 75.86 71.36 -39.81
N THR A 307 75.11 71.89 -38.83
CA THR A 307 75.31 73.25 -38.29
C THR A 307 76.63 73.38 -37.52
N VAL A 308 77.02 72.35 -36.75
CA VAL A 308 78.28 72.32 -35.99
C VAL A 308 79.47 72.22 -36.93
N GLU A 309 79.41 71.36 -37.96
CA GLU A 309 80.46 71.23 -38.97
C GLU A 309 80.68 72.55 -39.73
N ALA A 310 79.59 73.17 -40.22
CA ALA A 310 79.67 74.47 -40.88
C ALA A 310 80.27 75.57 -39.97
N THR A 311 79.90 75.58 -38.70
CA THR A 311 80.40 76.56 -37.71
C THR A 311 81.89 76.35 -37.40
N ALA A 312 82.32 75.10 -37.23
CA ALA A 312 83.71 74.74 -36.96
C ALA A 312 84.63 75.10 -38.14
N ASN A 313 84.23 74.75 -39.37
CA ASN A 313 84.98 75.08 -40.59
C ASN A 313 85.11 76.59 -40.81
N ALA A 314 84.05 77.36 -40.53
CA ALA A 314 84.09 78.83 -40.58
C ALA A 314 85.03 79.44 -39.52
N ALA A 315 85.02 78.91 -38.29
CA ALA A 315 85.87 79.39 -37.20
C ALA A 315 87.36 79.16 -37.47
N ALA A 316 87.74 77.95 -37.91
CA ALA A 316 89.13 77.61 -38.25
C ALA A 316 89.69 78.49 -39.38
N THR A 317 88.88 78.73 -40.42
CA THR A 317 89.24 79.60 -41.55
C THR A 317 89.52 81.03 -41.09
N LYS A 318 88.68 81.59 -40.19
CA LYS A 318 88.82 82.95 -39.66
C LYS A 318 90.08 83.13 -38.80
N ALA A 319 90.46 82.13 -38.02
CA ALA A 319 91.66 82.16 -37.21
C ALA A 319 92.92 82.28 -38.09
N SER A 320 93.07 81.36 -39.05
CA SER A 320 94.25 81.29 -39.93
C SER A 320 94.46 82.56 -40.76
N VAL A 321 93.39 83.21 -41.23
CA VAL A 321 93.48 84.50 -41.96
C VAL A 321 93.95 85.64 -41.05
N THR A 322 93.59 85.62 -39.77
CA THR A 322 93.99 86.65 -38.79
C THR A 322 95.49 86.54 -38.47
N GLU A 323 95.96 85.32 -38.24
CA GLU A 323 97.36 84.99 -37.96
C GLU A 323 98.29 85.30 -39.16
N LEU A 324 97.85 84.96 -40.37
CA LEU A 324 98.56 85.32 -41.62
C LEU A 324 98.66 86.84 -41.78
N SER A 325 97.60 87.58 -41.47
CA SER A 325 97.57 89.05 -41.58
C SER A 325 98.56 89.73 -40.61
N GLN A 326 98.65 89.24 -39.37
CA GLN A 326 99.66 89.72 -38.41
C GLN A 326 101.08 89.35 -38.86
N THR A 327 101.29 88.12 -39.35
CA THR A 327 102.58 87.65 -39.85
C THR A 327 103.12 88.52 -40.99
N VAL A 328 102.29 88.82 -42.00
CA VAL A 328 102.68 89.67 -43.14
C VAL A 328 102.96 91.12 -42.70
N ALA A 329 102.19 91.67 -41.76
CA ALA A 329 102.44 93.02 -41.23
C ALA A 329 103.79 93.10 -40.51
N THR A 330 104.11 92.13 -39.64
CA THR A 330 105.42 92.05 -38.97
C THR A 330 106.56 91.83 -39.97
N GLN A 331 106.36 90.97 -40.98
CA GLN A 331 107.35 90.68 -42.01
C GLN A 331 107.72 91.93 -42.82
N ASN A 332 106.74 92.76 -43.20
CA ASN A 332 106.99 94.00 -43.96
C ASN A 332 107.81 95.03 -43.17
N SER A 333 107.52 95.23 -41.88
CA SER A 333 108.33 96.11 -41.02
C SER A 333 109.77 95.60 -40.86
N ALA A 334 109.96 94.30 -40.65
CA ALA A 334 111.27 93.68 -40.56
C ALA A 334 112.04 93.69 -41.90
N MET A 335 111.33 93.67 -43.04
CA MET A 335 111.94 93.75 -44.37
C MET A 335 112.60 95.12 -44.59
N GLY A 336 111.92 96.22 -44.22
CA GLY A 336 112.46 97.58 -44.36
C GLY A 336 113.79 97.75 -43.65
N GLN A 337 113.85 97.42 -42.36
CA GLN A 337 115.09 97.48 -41.56
C GLN A 337 116.22 96.59 -42.09
N ARG A 338 115.87 95.49 -42.78
CA ARG A 338 116.86 94.58 -43.39
C ARG A 338 117.43 95.11 -44.70
N VAL A 339 116.71 95.93 -45.47
CA VAL A 339 117.26 96.55 -46.70
C VAL A 339 118.44 97.45 -46.34
N ASP A 340 118.23 98.38 -45.41
CA ASP A 340 119.25 99.31 -44.90
C ASP A 340 120.49 98.57 -44.35
N THR A 341 120.27 97.39 -43.73
CA THR A 341 121.34 96.56 -43.16
C THR A 341 122.11 95.76 -44.23
N VAL A 342 121.45 95.36 -45.32
CA VAL A 342 122.06 94.53 -46.38
C VAL A 342 123.03 95.33 -47.26
N GLU A 343 122.77 96.61 -47.52
CA GLU A 343 123.70 97.48 -48.26
C GLU A 343 125.06 97.61 -47.53
N ALA A 344 125.04 97.71 -46.20
CA ALA A 344 126.25 97.69 -45.38
C ALA A 344 126.93 96.30 -45.34
N THR A 345 126.15 95.20 -45.39
CA THR A 345 126.67 93.83 -45.17
C THR A 345 127.19 93.16 -46.45
N ALA A 346 126.68 93.52 -47.63
CA ALA A 346 127.09 92.94 -48.90
C ALA A 346 128.60 93.08 -49.18
N ASN A 347 129.21 94.18 -48.72
CA ASN A 347 130.64 94.46 -48.84
C ASN A 347 131.54 93.54 -47.98
N ALA A 348 130.98 92.79 -47.03
CA ALA A 348 131.72 91.88 -46.14
C ALA A 348 131.50 90.38 -46.46
N ALA A 349 130.36 90.03 -47.05
CA ALA A 349 129.90 88.63 -47.16
C ALA A 349 130.68 87.75 -48.16
N SER A 350 131.47 88.35 -49.06
CA SER A 350 132.23 87.63 -50.10
C SER A 350 133.22 86.59 -49.54
N SER A 351 133.77 86.83 -48.34
CA SER A 351 134.88 86.05 -47.78
C SER A 351 134.50 84.74 -47.05
N ALA A 352 133.21 84.43 -46.88
CA ALA A 352 132.75 83.41 -45.92
C ALA A 352 132.09 82.14 -46.52
N ALA A 353 131.75 82.13 -47.81
CA ALA A 353 130.78 81.18 -48.38
C ALA A 353 131.32 79.77 -48.71
N GLN A 354 132.58 79.45 -48.41
CA GLN A 354 133.28 78.32 -49.05
C GLN A 354 133.04 76.93 -48.41
N THR A 355 132.66 76.82 -47.14
CA THR A 355 133.12 75.69 -46.31
C THR A 355 132.09 74.60 -45.94
N ASN A 356 130.86 74.94 -45.50
CA ASN A 356 130.05 74.03 -44.66
C ASN A 356 128.79 73.43 -45.34
N ALA A 357 128.89 72.93 -46.57
CA ALA A 357 127.76 72.45 -47.36
C ALA A 357 127.47 70.93 -47.30
N THR A 358 127.92 70.20 -46.26
CA THR A 358 127.92 68.71 -46.25
C THR A 358 127.64 68.05 -44.89
N ALA A 359 126.35 67.93 -44.52
CA ALA A 359 125.84 66.91 -43.58
C ALA A 359 124.30 66.81 -43.67
N ILE A 360 123.76 65.89 -44.48
CA ILE A 360 122.31 65.66 -44.67
C ILE A 360 121.88 64.31 -44.04
N ALA A 361 120.61 64.21 -43.66
CA ALA A 361 119.97 63.14 -42.89
C ALA A 361 119.83 61.75 -43.58
N THR A 362 119.51 60.71 -42.77
CA THR A 362 118.60 59.52 -42.96
C THR A 362 118.81 58.52 -41.78
N LEU A 363 118.02 57.47 -41.49
CA LEU A 363 116.82 56.85 -42.10
C LEU A 363 115.77 56.45 -40.98
N ASP A 364 115.12 55.28 -41.04
CA ASP A 364 114.00 54.83 -40.17
C ASP A 364 113.87 53.27 -40.08
N GLY A 365 113.12 52.74 -39.10
CA GLY A 365 112.28 51.54 -39.28
C GLY A 365 112.24 50.44 -38.20
N VAL A 366 111.06 49.78 -38.07
CA VAL A 366 110.78 48.34 -37.73
C VAL A 366 110.09 47.96 -36.37
N LYS A 367 108.80 47.57 -36.48
CA LYS A 367 107.97 46.51 -35.81
C LYS A 367 107.87 46.36 -34.27
N ALA A 368 106.72 45.84 -33.80
CA ALA A 368 106.46 45.42 -32.41
C ALA A 368 105.53 44.17 -32.30
N MET A 369 105.61 43.46 -31.17
CA MET A 369 104.67 42.42 -30.69
C MET A 369 104.15 42.82 -29.30
N TRP A 370 103.03 42.25 -28.83
CA TRP A 370 102.52 42.47 -27.46
C TRP A 370 102.31 41.16 -26.69
N THR A 371 102.86 41.11 -25.48
CA THR A 371 102.60 40.06 -24.48
C THR A 371 102.64 40.68 -23.08
N ALA A 372 101.57 40.52 -22.30
CA ALA A 372 101.51 40.97 -20.91
C ALA A 372 101.73 39.79 -19.96
N LYS A 373 102.79 39.88 -19.15
CA LYS A 373 103.07 38.97 -18.01
C LYS A 373 103.21 39.80 -16.75
N THR A 374 102.59 39.36 -15.67
CA THR A 374 102.70 40.00 -14.35
C THR A 374 103.08 38.94 -13.32
N GLN A 375 104.20 39.15 -12.62
CA GLN A 375 104.74 38.20 -11.66
C GLN A 375 104.74 38.81 -10.25
N ALA A 376 104.22 38.06 -9.28
CA ALA A 376 104.22 38.40 -7.86
C ALA A 376 104.88 37.24 -7.08
N GLY A 377 106.17 37.37 -6.80
CA GLY A 377 106.96 36.30 -6.19
C GLY A 377 107.03 35.05 -7.07
N GLN A 378 106.60 33.91 -6.52
CA GLN A 378 106.52 32.63 -7.25
C GLN A 378 105.30 32.53 -8.18
N ILE A 379 104.30 33.43 -8.05
CA ILE A 379 103.06 33.37 -8.82
C ILE A 379 103.20 34.21 -10.08
N SER A 380 102.87 33.61 -11.23
CA SER A 380 102.86 34.28 -12.53
C SER A 380 101.48 34.18 -13.16
N ALA A 381 100.91 35.32 -13.54
CA ALA A 381 99.69 35.41 -14.34
C ALA A 381 99.99 36.08 -15.69
N GLY A 382 99.26 35.70 -16.73
CA GLY A 382 99.45 36.29 -18.04
C GLY A 382 98.50 35.78 -19.11
N ILE A 383 98.42 36.56 -20.19
CA ILE A 383 97.65 36.24 -21.39
C ILE A 383 98.57 36.29 -22.61
N GLY A 384 98.59 35.20 -23.37
CA GLY A 384 99.27 35.12 -24.66
C GLY A 384 98.23 35.12 -25.77
N ILE A 385 98.33 36.07 -26.70
CA ILE A 385 97.55 36.09 -27.94
C ILE A 385 98.53 35.80 -29.08
N VAL A 386 98.28 34.74 -29.83
CA VAL A 386 99.12 34.32 -30.96
C VAL A 386 98.26 34.27 -32.21
N ALA A 387 98.67 34.99 -33.25
CA ALA A 387 98.08 34.95 -34.58
C ALA A 387 99.21 34.66 -35.59
N ASN A 388 99.27 33.41 -36.04
CA ASN A 388 100.30 32.95 -36.99
C ASN A 388 99.81 33.07 -38.43
N SER A 389 100.76 33.16 -39.38
CA SER A 389 100.49 33.12 -40.82
C SER A 389 100.09 31.74 -41.36
N ASP A 390 99.99 30.73 -40.49
CA ASP A 390 99.48 29.38 -40.78
C ASP A 390 97.96 29.24 -40.59
N GLY A 391 97.29 30.31 -40.12
CA GLY A 391 95.86 30.34 -39.82
C GLY A 391 95.51 30.05 -38.35
N THR A 392 96.49 29.70 -37.52
CA THR A 392 96.27 29.41 -36.10
C THR A 392 96.13 30.71 -35.30
N SER A 393 94.95 30.92 -34.72
CA SER A 393 94.67 31.97 -33.73
C SER A 393 94.45 31.33 -32.36
N GLN A 394 95.19 31.75 -31.35
CA GLN A 394 95.10 31.19 -29.99
C GLN A 394 95.12 32.29 -28.92
N VAL A 395 94.32 32.10 -27.88
CA VAL A 395 94.40 32.85 -26.62
C VAL A 395 94.68 31.85 -25.49
N ALA A 396 95.83 31.99 -24.85
CA ALA A 396 96.24 31.17 -23.71
C ALA A 396 96.26 32.03 -22.44
N VAL A 397 95.55 31.60 -21.40
CA VAL A 397 95.45 32.28 -20.10
C VAL A 397 96.06 31.40 -19.02
N ALA A 398 96.99 31.94 -18.25
CA ALA A 398 97.55 31.29 -17.07
C ALA A 398 97.10 32.02 -15.81
N ALA A 399 96.18 31.40 -15.04
CA ALA A 399 95.67 31.91 -13.77
C ALA A 399 95.05 30.77 -12.93
N ASN A 400 95.05 30.91 -11.60
CA ASN A 400 94.41 29.95 -10.69
C ASN A 400 92.87 30.13 -10.61
N GLN A 401 92.39 31.32 -10.95
CA GLN A 401 90.97 31.66 -11.05
C GLN A 401 90.79 32.55 -12.29
N PHE A 402 89.68 32.39 -13.01
CA PHE A 402 89.35 33.18 -14.20
C PHE A 402 87.89 33.60 -14.15
N PHE A 403 87.61 34.88 -14.39
CA PHE A 403 86.29 35.46 -14.30
C PHE A 403 86.00 36.30 -15.54
N ILE A 404 84.87 36.08 -16.18
CA ILE A 404 84.28 37.02 -17.13
C ILE A 404 83.20 37.79 -16.37
N PHE A 405 83.36 39.11 -16.26
CA PHE A 405 82.44 40.03 -15.61
C PHE A 405 82.29 41.29 -16.46
N ASP A 406 81.15 41.98 -16.34
CA ASP A 406 80.99 43.32 -16.94
C ASP A 406 81.54 44.39 -15.97
N PRO A 407 82.64 45.09 -16.32
CA PRO A 407 83.19 46.14 -15.46
C PRO A 407 82.29 47.39 -15.39
N ASN A 408 81.25 47.51 -16.22
CA ASN A 408 80.38 48.69 -16.29
C ASN A 408 79.11 48.55 -15.43
N ASN A 409 78.78 47.35 -14.94
CA ASN A 409 77.65 47.09 -14.02
C ASN A 409 78.09 46.37 -12.72
N PRO A 410 79.05 46.91 -11.95
CA PRO A 410 79.59 46.26 -10.75
C PRO A 410 78.70 46.48 -9.51
N ASN A 411 77.49 45.92 -9.50
CA ASN A 411 76.51 46.16 -8.44
C ASN A 411 76.55 45.11 -7.30
N ASP A 412 76.36 45.63 -6.09
CA ASP A 412 76.47 44.97 -4.79
C ASP A 412 75.12 44.48 -4.27
N ASP A 413 74.97 43.17 -4.03
CA ASP A 413 74.60 42.62 -2.70
C ASP A 413 74.73 41.08 -2.71
N SER A 414 75.75 40.55 -2.05
CA SER A 414 76.02 39.13 -1.72
C SER A 414 76.11 38.06 -2.84
N THR A 415 75.56 38.28 -4.05
CA THR A 415 75.55 37.29 -5.14
C THR A 415 76.07 37.88 -6.46
N TYR A 416 77.30 37.55 -6.83
CA TYR A 416 77.82 37.89 -8.17
C TYR A 416 77.07 37.11 -9.25
N ALA A 417 76.41 37.83 -10.16
CA ALA A 417 75.99 37.27 -11.45
C ALA A 417 77.21 37.09 -12.36
N ILE A 418 78.02 36.05 -12.12
CA ILE A 418 79.17 35.73 -12.98
C ILE A 418 78.68 34.90 -14.16
N PRO A 419 78.64 35.43 -15.41
CA PRO A 419 78.21 34.66 -16.57
C PRO A 419 79.15 33.47 -16.86
N PHE A 420 80.43 33.59 -16.51
CA PHE A 420 81.39 32.48 -16.56
C PHE A 420 82.54 32.68 -15.56
N ALA A 421 82.68 31.75 -14.62
CA ALA A 421 83.81 31.66 -13.69
C ALA A 421 84.49 30.30 -13.77
N VAL A 422 85.81 30.27 -13.59
CA VAL A 422 86.59 29.08 -13.27
C VAL A 422 87.27 29.31 -11.93
N VAL A 423 86.86 28.58 -10.90
CA VAL A 423 87.35 28.69 -9.52
C VAL A 423 87.51 27.28 -8.94
N ASP A 424 88.64 27.00 -8.29
CA ASP A 424 88.97 25.71 -7.66
C ASP A 424 88.73 24.49 -8.59
N GLY A 425 89.02 24.66 -9.88
CA GLY A 425 88.85 23.63 -10.91
C GLY A 425 87.40 23.38 -11.36
N LYS A 426 86.44 24.18 -10.89
CA LYS A 426 85.01 24.10 -11.26
C LYS A 426 84.62 25.26 -12.15
N VAL A 427 83.68 25.01 -13.07
CA VAL A 427 83.00 26.06 -13.83
C VAL A 427 81.74 26.47 -13.07
N VAL A 428 81.50 27.78 -12.95
CA VAL A 428 80.24 28.35 -12.45
C VAL A 428 79.68 29.29 -13.53
N LEU A 429 78.40 29.15 -13.82
CA LEU A 429 77.64 29.91 -14.82
C LEU A 429 76.15 29.85 -14.44
N ASP A 430 75.37 30.83 -14.90
CA ASP A 430 73.94 30.93 -14.61
C ASP A 430 73.10 30.08 -15.58
N GLN A 431 73.39 30.16 -16.89
CA GLN A 431 72.74 29.38 -17.93
C GLN A 431 73.76 28.77 -18.89
N LEU A 432 73.64 27.46 -19.18
CA LEU A 432 74.38 26.78 -20.24
C LEU A 432 73.48 26.59 -21.46
N ILE A 433 73.89 27.15 -22.59
CA ILE A 433 73.34 26.83 -23.91
C ILE A 433 74.45 26.16 -24.70
N ALA A 434 74.28 24.88 -25.03
CA ALA A 434 75.24 24.06 -25.77
C ALA A 434 74.50 23.14 -26.74
N GLN A 435 75.08 22.91 -27.92
CA GLN A 435 74.56 21.94 -28.89
C GLN A 435 74.82 20.50 -28.45
N ASP A 436 76.04 20.23 -27.98
CA ASP A 436 76.47 18.96 -27.40
C ASP A 436 77.17 19.23 -26.05
N ALA A 437 76.85 18.45 -25.01
CA ALA A 437 77.46 18.57 -23.69
C ALA A 437 77.68 17.20 -23.04
N VAL A 438 78.93 16.82 -22.79
CA VAL A 438 79.29 15.53 -22.18
C VAL A 438 79.54 15.69 -20.68
N VAL A 439 78.49 15.54 -19.88
CA VAL A 439 78.56 15.64 -18.42
C VAL A 439 78.82 14.27 -17.80
N LYS A 440 80.00 14.06 -17.21
CA LYS A 440 80.42 12.75 -16.64
C LYS A 440 79.58 12.31 -15.42
N ILE A 441 79.12 13.26 -14.61
CA ILE A 441 78.21 13.06 -13.47
C ILE A 441 77.29 14.27 -13.43
N LEU A 442 75.98 14.07 -13.62
CA LEU A 442 74.97 15.13 -13.53
C LEU A 442 74.19 14.98 -12.22
N ALA A 443 74.11 16.07 -11.45
CA ALA A 443 73.23 16.19 -10.28
C ALA A 443 72.27 17.36 -10.52
N ALA A 444 70.98 17.07 -10.66
CA ALA A 444 69.94 18.04 -10.98
C ALA A 444 68.69 17.77 -10.14
N GLN A 445 67.95 18.80 -9.78
CA GLN A 445 66.69 18.66 -9.03
C GLN A 445 65.53 18.18 -9.93
N THR A 446 65.53 18.64 -11.18
CA THR A 446 64.55 18.29 -12.21
C THR A 446 65.28 18.06 -13.53
N ILE A 447 64.88 17.04 -14.28
CA ILE A 447 65.31 16.83 -15.67
C ILE A 447 64.04 16.79 -16.52
N THR A 448 63.86 17.79 -17.38
CA THR A 448 62.80 17.83 -18.40
C THR A 448 63.47 17.61 -19.75
N ALA A 449 63.14 16.50 -20.42
CA ALA A 449 63.72 16.13 -21.71
C ALA A 449 62.77 15.22 -22.49
N ASP A 450 62.76 15.33 -23.82
CA ASP A 450 61.89 14.54 -24.71
C ASP A 450 62.24 13.04 -24.70
N THR A 451 63.45 12.68 -24.28
CA THR A 451 63.90 11.29 -24.13
C THR A 451 65.04 11.22 -23.12
N VAL A 452 64.97 10.26 -22.18
CA VAL A 452 66.04 9.96 -21.21
C VAL A 452 66.50 8.52 -21.42
N LYS A 453 67.69 8.34 -22.00
CA LYS A 453 68.29 7.02 -22.28
C LYS A 453 69.28 6.65 -21.17
N VAL A 454 68.97 5.59 -20.40
CA VAL A 454 69.80 5.14 -19.27
C VAL A 454 70.51 3.83 -19.61
N GLY A 455 71.85 3.83 -19.47
CA GLY A 455 72.71 2.69 -19.84
C GLY A 455 73.01 1.67 -18.75
N ALA A 456 72.40 1.80 -17.55
CA ALA A 456 72.64 0.91 -16.42
C ALA A 456 71.37 0.63 -15.59
N THR A 457 70.90 1.58 -14.79
CA THR A 457 69.76 1.37 -13.88
C THR A 457 69.01 2.67 -13.61
N LEU A 458 67.67 2.61 -13.63
CA LEU A 458 66.78 3.62 -13.05
C LEU A 458 66.27 3.10 -11.70
N THR A 459 66.29 3.96 -10.67
CA THR A 459 65.92 3.58 -9.29
C THR A 459 64.84 4.52 -8.77
N ALA A 460 63.86 3.99 -8.03
CA ALA A 460 62.77 4.75 -7.40
C ALA A 460 61.91 5.64 -8.35
N VAL A 461 61.63 5.15 -9.57
CA VAL A 461 60.78 5.86 -10.55
C VAL A 461 59.30 5.79 -10.15
N ASN A 462 58.60 6.93 -10.18
CA ASN A 462 57.14 7.00 -10.03
C ASN A 462 56.48 7.18 -11.41
N ILE A 463 55.81 6.13 -11.91
CA ILE A 463 55.18 6.09 -13.22
C ILE A 463 53.67 6.36 -13.05
N LYS A 464 53.20 7.53 -13.50
CA LYS A 464 51.80 7.96 -13.28
C LYS A 464 50.83 7.64 -14.43
N SER A 465 51.34 7.28 -15.62
CA SER A 465 50.51 7.09 -16.82
C SER A 465 51.17 6.30 -17.96
N SER A 466 52.16 5.44 -17.67
CA SER A 466 53.01 4.83 -18.72
C SER A 466 53.02 3.30 -18.70
N THR A 467 53.18 2.72 -19.88
CA THR A 467 53.52 1.30 -20.10
C THR A 467 54.82 0.93 -19.39
N ILE A 468 54.92 -0.30 -18.87
CA ILE A 468 56.12 -0.86 -18.25
C ILE A 468 56.59 -2.07 -19.04
N GLU A 469 57.78 -1.97 -19.64
CA GLU A 469 58.44 -3.03 -20.40
C GLU A 469 59.59 -3.58 -19.54
N ASN A 470 59.31 -4.59 -18.70
CA ASN A 470 60.31 -5.16 -17.79
C ASN A 470 60.03 -6.63 -17.42
N GLY A 471 61.01 -7.28 -16.78
CA GLY A 471 61.07 -8.73 -16.61
C GLY A 471 61.36 -9.21 -15.18
N GLY A 472 60.39 -9.10 -14.26
CA GLY A 472 60.41 -9.87 -13.00
C GLY A 472 59.16 -10.11 -12.11
N PHE A 473 57.89 -9.69 -12.27
CA PHE A 473 57.07 -9.33 -13.44
C PHE A 473 57.66 -9.85 -14.73
N THR A 474 57.99 -11.14 -14.80
CA THR A 474 58.73 -11.64 -15.96
C THR A 474 57.79 -11.69 -17.16
N VAL A 475 57.77 -10.59 -17.91
CA VAL A 475 58.13 -10.70 -19.32
C VAL A 475 59.58 -11.18 -19.34
N ASP A 476 59.74 -12.50 -19.23
CA ASP A 476 60.94 -13.18 -19.69
C ASP A 476 61.03 -13.02 -21.22
N ALA A 477 62.07 -13.54 -21.85
CA ALA A 477 62.21 -13.48 -23.31
C ALA A 477 61.09 -14.23 -24.08
N LEU A 478 60.15 -14.89 -23.39
CA LEU A 478 59.09 -15.73 -23.97
C LEU A 478 57.67 -15.20 -23.68
N GLY A 479 57.53 -14.12 -22.92
CA GLY A 479 56.21 -13.60 -22.54
C GLY A 479 55.42 -14.54 -21.64
N ASN A 480 56.08 -15.47 -20.94
CA ASN A 480 55.46 -16.24 -19.86
C ASN A 480 55.25 -15.29 -18.69
N ALA A 481 54.17 -14.50 -18.72
CA ALA A 481 53.90 -13.41 -17.79
C ALA A 481 53.82 -13.95 -16.36
N THR A 482 55.00 -13.98 -15.73
CA THR A 482 55.26 -14.65 -14.47
C THR A 482 55.27 -13.59 -13.41
N PHE A 483 54.11 -13.44 -12.80
CA PHE A 483 53.92 -12.69 -11.56
C PHE A 483 54.46 -13.60 -10.44
N GLY A 484 55.78 -13.81 -10.46
CA GLY A 484 56.44 -14.96 -9.85
C GLY A 484 56.11 -16.29 -10.56
N GLN A 485 56.55 -17.40 -9.97
CA GLN A 485 56.38 -18.77 -10.49
C GLN A 485 54.99 -19.39 -10.20
N LEU A 486 54.04 -18.60 -9.70
CA LEU A 486 52.81 -19.08 -9.05
C LEU A 486 51.56 -18.76 -9.87
N VAL A 487 51.48 -17.54 -10.39
CA VAL A 487 50.60 -17.18 -11.50
C VAL A 487 51.44 -17.29 -12.76
N ILE A 488 51.47 -18.49 -13.32
CA ILE A 488 52.04 -18.71 -14.66
C ILE A 488 50.88 -18.54 -15.63
N ILE A 489 50.75 -17.32 -16.18
CA ILE A 489 50.00 -17.12 -17.41
C ILE A 489 50.89 -17.67 -18.53
N SER A 490 50.70 -18.95 -18.86
CA SER A 490 51.43 -19.57 -19.96
C SER A 490 50.87 -19.10 -21.30
N ALA A 491 51.71 -19.08 -22.33
CA ALA A 491 51.31 -18.64 -23.67
C ALA A 491 50.23 -19.52 -24.34
N THR A 492 49.93 -20.71 -23.81
CA THR A 492 48.93 -21.64 -24.37
C THR A 492 47.50 -21.40 -23.88
N GLY A 493 47.25 -20.31 -23.15
CA GLY A 493 45.96 -20.04 -22.51
C GLY A 493 45.70 -20.87 -21.25
N GLN A 494 46.61 -21.78 -20.89
CA GLN A 494 46.60 -22.40 -19.57
C GLN A 494 47.03 -21.36 -18.53
N ILE A 495 46.06 -20.87 -17.77
CA ILE A 495 46.32 -20.15 -16.53
C ILE A 495 46.55 -21.21 -15.44
N THR A 496 47.81 -21.42 -15.07
CA THR A 496 48.15 -22.17 -13.86
C THR A 496 48.20 -21.21 -12.69
N ILE A 497 47.28 -21.37 -11.75
CA ILE A 497 47.34 -20.75 -10.42
C ILE A 497 47.73 -21.84 -9.43
N ARG A 498 48.99 -21.83 -9.01
CA ARG A 498 49.54 -22.83 -8.08
C ARG A 498 49.55 -22.32 -6.64
N SER A 499 48.97 -23.09 -5.73
CA SER A 499 49.18 -22.95 -4.29
C SER A 499 50.63 -23.30 -3.96
N ALA A 500 51.39 -22.30 -3.51
CA ALA A 500 52.74 -22.51 -2.97
C ALA A 500 52.75 -23.32 -1.66
N LEU A 501 51.62 -23.36 -0.94
CA LEU A 501 51.49 -23.99 0.39
C LEU A 501 51.22 -25.50 0.32
N THR A 502 50.40 -25.93 -0.64
CA THR A 502 49.82 -27.28 -0.67
C THR A 502 50.07 -28.01 -1.98
N GLY A 503 50.87 -27.46 -2.90
CA GLY A 503 51.14 -28.03 -4.23
C GLY A 503 49.95 -27.97 -5.21
N ARG A 504 48.73 -27.95 -4.66
CA ARG A 504 47.43 -27.82 -5.34
C ARG A 504 47.46 -26.76 -6.41
N ARG A 505 46.78 -27.02 -7.51
CA ARG A 505 46.73 -26.11 -8.65
C ARG A 505 45.36 -26.08 -9.26
N MET A 506 44.89 -24.87 -9.57
CA MET A 506 43.86 -24.68 -10.57
C MET A 506 44.56 -24.65 -11.93
N ILE A 507 44.13 -25.55 -12.82
CA ILE A 507 44.47 -25.52 -14.24
C ILE A 507 43.17 -25.21 -14.98
N TRP A 508 43.09 -24.06 -15.63
CA TRP A 508 42.03 -23.78 -16.59
C TRP A 508 42.55 -24.09 -18.00
N THR A 509 41.85 -24.94 -18.75
CA THR A 509 42.21 -25.30 -20.13
C THR A 509 40.96 -25.78 -20.89
N ASN A 510 40.75 -25.35 -22.14
CA ASN A 510 39.68 -25.83 -23.03
C ASN A 510 38.26 -25.83 -22.42
N GLY A 511 37.86 -24.76 -21.73
CA GLY A 511 36.52 -24.66 -21.12
C GLY A 511 36.33 -25.52 -19.85
N LEU A 512 37.37 -26.22 -19.42
CA LEU A 512 37.39 -27.08 -18.24
C LEU A 512 38.31 -26.46 -17.16
N ILE A 513 37.77 -26.26 -15.96
CA ILE A 513 38.57 -25.88 -14.78
C ILE A 513 38.84 -27.15 -13.97
N GLN A 514 40.10 -27.54 -13.91
CA GLN A 514 40.57 -28.72 -13.19
C GLN A 514 41.25 -28.32 -11.88
N ILE A 515 40.88 -28.97 -10.79
CA ILE A 515 41.51 -28.77 -9.48
C ILE A 515 42.24 -30.06 -9.09
N PHE A 516 43.54 -29.93 -8.85
CA PHE A 516 44.40 -31.01 -8.39
C PHE A 516 44.77 -30.82 -6.91
N ASP A 517 44.87 -31.93 -6.17
CA ASP A 517 45.33 -31.95 -4.79
C ASP A 517 46.86 -31.96 -4.66
N ASP A 518 47.32 -32.19 -3.42
CA ASP A 518 48.70 -32.26 -2.96
C ASP A 518 49.49 -33.36 -3.69
N ASP A 519 48.87 -34.53 -3.87
CA ASP A 519 49.46 -35.75 -4.42
C ASP A 519 49.33 -35.86 -5.95
N ASN A 520 48.77 -34.83 -6.60
CA ASN A 520 48.44 -34.75 -8.03
C ASN A 520 47.20 -35.55 -8.48
N PHE A 521 46.36 -36.01 -7.56
CA PHE A 521 45.04 -36.51 -7.93
C PHE A 521 44.10 -35.36 -8.28
N LYS A 522 43.19 -35.61 -9.20
CA LYS A 522 42.21 -34.64 -9.70
C LYS A 522 40.94 -34.72 -8.84
N ILE A 523 40.65 -33.67 -8.07
CA ILE A 523 39.57 -33.65 -7.08
C ILE A 523 38.31 -32.93 -7.54
N ALA A 524 38.38 -32.08 -8.57
CA ALA A 524 37.21 -31.48 -9.21
C ALA A 524 37.47 -31.14 -10.69
N ASP A 525 36.40 -31.21 -11.49
CA ASP A 525 36.30 -30.72 -12.87
C ASP A 525 35.04 -29.86 -12.96
N PHE A 526 35.16 -28.64 -13.50
CA PHE A 526 34.01 -27.80 -13.87
C PHE A 526 34.06 -27.52 -15.37
N GLY A 527 33.16 -28.16 -16.12
CA GLY A 527 32.99 -27.96 -17.57
C GLY A 527 31.81 -27.04 -17.87
N ILE A 528 31.99 -26.16 -18.85
CA ILE A 528 30.89 -25.42 -19.48
C ILE A 528 30.41 -26.27 -20.67
N TRP A 529 29.23 -26.87 -20.55
CA TRP A 529 28.60 -27.74 -21.56
C TRP A 529 27.49 -26.98 -22.32
#